data_AF-A0A0M2F287-F1
#
_entry.id   AF-A0A0M2F287-F1
#
_cell.length_a   1.000
_cell.length_b   1.000
_cell.length_c   1.000
_cell.angle_alpha   90.00
_cell.angle_beta   90.00
_cell.angle_gamma   90.00
#
_symmetry.space_group_name_H-M   'P 1'
#
loop_
_entity.id
_entity.type
_entity.pdbx_description
1 polymer ?
#
loop_
_entity_poly.entity_id
_entity_poly.type
_entity_poly.pdbx_seq_one_letter_code
_entity_poly.pdbx_strand_id
1 'polypeptide(L)'
;MMLLTTVIVLSLIALSALLLAPWSSRGEYDRDAINQALYRDRLRELNGDVANEQERAQLVEELQHTLLQDIPGGAKAQQRPLNRWFLLPGVLLLVIVSLGVFWKTSAVNRVQELQQVVALTPELMKRALDPDAEPLTIEEVARLGLGLRSQLETQSDNPQDWWMLGRIAGLLNNYDMSVQAFAKAFQLDPKNTDLALDYADLLSRSTDPRDSQRGGEMLRELMNSGSTNVRVLSLLAFNAYEAQRYQDAIDAWQMMLKLLPQNDTRRAVIERSVGQAKASLSVQATTGK
;
A
#
# COMPACT_ATOMS: atom_id res chain seq x y z
N MET A 1 -6.64 2.54 7.09
CA MET A 1 -6.99 3.98 7.20
C MET A 1 -8.45 4.21 7.60
N MET A 2 -9.43 3.50 7.00
CA MET A 2 -10.84 3.52 7.44
C MET A 2 -11.04 3.09 8.90
N LEU A 3 -10.40 1.99 9.35
CA LEU A 3 -10.59 1.46 10.71
C LEU A 3 -10.23 2.47 11.83
N LEU A 4 -9.12 3.20 11.67
CA LEU A 4 -8.67 4.15 12.69
C LEU A 4 -9.57 5.40 12.74
N THR A 5 -10.01 5.89 11.57
CA THR A 5 -10.94 7.02 11.49
C THR A 5 -12.32 6.64 12.02
N THR A 6 -12.81 5.43 11.74
CA THR A 6 -14.07 4.93 12.33
C THR A 6 -13.98 4.78 13.84
N VAL A 7 -12.85 4.30 14.40
CA VAL A 7 -12.67 4.16 15.85
C VAL A 7 -12.65 5.53 16.54
N ILE A 8 -11.97 6.53 15.96
CA ILE A 8 -11.93 7.89 16.52
C ILE A 8 -13.32 8.53 16.51
N VAL A 9 -14.05 8.42 15.39
CA VAL A 9 -15.41 8.96 15.27
C VAL A 9 -16.37 8.27 16.25
N LEU A 10 -16.32 6.94 16.35
CA LEU A 10 -17.14 6.19 17.32
C LEU A 10 -16.81 6.55 18.77
N SER A 11 -15.53 6.76 19.08
CA SER A 11 -15.10 7.18 20.41
C SER A 11 -15.59 8.59 20.77
N LEU A 12 -15.57 9.53 19.82
CA LEU A 12 -16.10 10.88 20.02
C LEU A 12 -17.62 10.89 20.18
N ILE A 13 -18.34 10.06 19.41
CA ILE A 13 -19.79 9.89 19.55
C ILE A 13 -20.14 9.28 20.91
N ALA A 14 -19.43 8.23 21.33
CA ALA A 14 -19.64 7.60 22.64
C ALA A 14 -19.37 8.57 23.79
N LEU A 15 -18.31 9.38 23.69
CA LEU A 15 -17.96 10.39 24.69
C LEU A 15 -18.99 11.54 24.73
N SER A 16 -19.49 11.98 23.56
CA SER A 16 -20.56 12.97 23.46
C SER A 16 -21.87 12.46 24.05
N ALA A 17 -22.25 11.21 23.74
CA ALA A 17 -23.41 10.55 24.31
C ALA A 17 -23.28 10.41 25.83
N LEU A 18 -22.09 10.10 26.34
CA LEU A 18 -21.81 10.03 27.78
C LEU A 18 -21.97 11.40 28.47
N LEU A 19 -21.51 12.47 27.83
CA LEU A 19 -21.60 13.86 28.34
C LEU A 19 -23.03 14.41 28.31
N LEU A 20 -23.81 14.02 27.30
CA LEU A 20 -25.19 14.46 27.08
C LEU A 20 -26.23 13.57 27.76
N ALA A 21 -25.87 12.33 28.11
CA ALA A 21 -26.77 11.41 28.79
C ALA A 21 -27.25 12.02 30.11
N PRO A 22 -28.57 12.11 30.33
CA PRO A 22 -29.12 12.53 31.61
C PRO A 22 -28.89 11.38 32.59
N TRP A 23 -27.75 11.41 33.28
CA TRP A 23 -27.50 10.55 34.43
C TRP A 23 -28.44 11.00 35.55
N SER A 24 -29.71 10.61 35.44
CA SER A 24 -30.73 10.94 36.42
C SER A 24 -30.37 10.22 37.71
N SER A 25 -30.21 10.99 38.78
CA SER A 25 -30.13 10.52 40.16
C SER A 25 -31.47 9.91 40.59
N ARG A 26 -31.82 8.75 40.02
CA ARG A 26 -33.05 7.99 40.35
C ARG A 26 -33.05 7.42 41.77
N GLY A 27 -32.06 7.73 42.59
CA GLY A 27 -31.96 7.28 43.98
C GLY A 27 -32.66 8.19 45.01
N GLU A 28 -33.16 9.36 44.62
CA GLU A 28 -33.75 10.34 45.54
C GLU A 28 -35.29 10.28 45.61
N TYR A 29 -35.93 9.60 44.66
CA TYR A 29 -37.38 9.36 44.68
C TYR A 29 -37.66 8.06 45.43
N ASP A 30 -38.37 8.22 46.56
CA ASP A 30 -39.45 7.37 47.11
C ASP A 30 -39.39 7.23 48.65
N ARG A 31 -38.44 7.86 49.36
CA ARG A 31 -38.41 7.77 50.84
C ARG A 31 -39.57 8.50 51.51
N ASP A 32 -39.84 9.73 51.12
CA ASP A 32 -40.96 10.50 51.69
C ASP A 32 -42.32 9.92 51.30
N ALA A 33 -42.42 9.36 50.09
CA ALA A 33 -43.63 8.69 49.62
C ALA A 33 -43.85 7.34 50.33
N ILE A 34 -42.80 6.55 50.57
CA ILE A 34 -42.88 5.33 51.39
C ILE A 34 -43.26 5.67 52.85
N ASN A 35 -42.66 6.70 53.45
CA ASN A 35 -42.98 7.13 54.81
C ASN A 35 -44.44 7.60 54.94
N GLN A 36 -44.92 8.35 53.95
CA GLN A 36 -46.33 8.76 53.89
C GLN A 36 -47.29 7.58 53.68
N ALA A 37 -46.90 6.61 52.84
CA ALA A 37 -47.69 5.41 52.62
C ALA A 37 -47.81 4.57 53.91
N LEU A 38 -46.68 4.37 54.62
CA LEU A 38 -46.64 3.63 55.88
C LEU A 38 -47.49 4.31 56.97
N TYR A 39 -47.40 5.64 57.09
CA TYR A 39 -48.21 6.41 58.04
C TYR A 39 -49.72 6.26 57.77
N ARG A 40 -50.13 6.36 56.50
CA ARG A 40 -51.53 6.18 56.08
C ARG A 40 -52.03 4.76 56.31
N ASP A 41 -51.16 3.77 56.28
CA ASP A 41 -51.50 2.38 56.55
C ASP A 41 -51.75 2.17 58.05
N ARG A 42 -50.86 2.67 58.91
CA ARG A 42 -51.01 2.61 60.37
C ARG A 42 -52.23 3.37 60.89
N LEU A 43 -52.58 4.51 60.27
CA LEU A 43 -53.82 5.22 60.58
C LEU A 43 -55.08 4.40 60.24
N ARG A 44 -55.04 3.61 59.16
CA ARG A 44 -56.17 2.76 58.78
C ARG A 44 -56.34 1.60 59.76
N GLU A 45 -55.24 0.98 60.20
CA GLU A 45 -55.28 -0.06 61.25
C GLU A 45 -55.86 0.50 62.56
N LEU A 46 -55.36 1.65 63.03
CA LEU A 46 -55.86 2.28 64.26
C LEU A 46 -57.35 2.63 64.19
N ASN A 47 -57.86 3.02 63.02
CA ASN A 47 -59.29 3.29 62.81
C ASN A 47 -60.16 2.02 62.76
N GLY A 48 -59.58 0.87 62.39
CA GLY A 48 -60.31 -0.40 62.28
C GLY A 48 -60.31 -1.21 63.57
N ASP A 49 -59.19 -1.22 64.31
CA ASP A 49 -58.96 -2.14 65.42
C ASP A 49 -59.27 -1.51 66.79
N VAL A 50 -59.27 -0.18 66.91
CA VAL A 50 -59.48 0.53 68.18
C VAL A 50 -60.86 1.17 68.21
N ALA A 51 -61.80 0.53 68.91
CA ALA A 51 -63.19 1.00 69.03
C ALA A 51 -63.33 2.23 69.95
N ASN A 52 -62.41 2.41 70.89
CA ASN A 52 -62.43 3.53 71.83
C ASN A 52 -61.78 4.79 71.22
N GLU A 53 -62.58 5.84 71.06
CA GLU A 53 -62.16 7.09 70.44
C GLU A 53 -61.01 7.80 71.19
N GLN A 54 -61.02 7.76 72.53
CA GLN A 54 -59.98 8.41 73.33
C GLN A 54 -58.64 7.68 73.25
N GLU A 55 -58.68 6.36 73.25
CA GLU A 55 -57.49 5.52 73.11
C GLU A 55 -56.88 5.65 71.71
N ARG A 56 -57.74 5.70 70.68
CA ARG A 56 -57.29 5.98 69.30
C ARG A 56 -56.61 7.33 69.17
N ALA A 57 -57.17 8.38 69.79
CA ALA A 57 -56.59 9.72 69.75
C ALA A 57 -55.17 9.75 70.36
N GLN A 58 -54.96 9.04 71.48
CA GLN A 58 -53.66 8.93 72.13
C GLN A 58 -52.64 8.18 71.26
N LEU A 59 -53.04 7.06 70.67
CA LEU A 59 -52.16 6.27 69.78
C LEU A 59 -51.78 7.03 68.51
N VAL A 60 -52.68 7.86 67.97
CA VAL A 60 -52.38 8.73 66.82
C VAL A 60 -51.37 9.82 67.21
N GLU A 61 -51.50 10.40 68.40
CA GLU A 61 -50.54 11.39 68.90
C GLU A 61 -49.15 10.80 69.08
N GLU A 62 -49.06 9.59 69.65
CA GLU A 62 -47.80 8.86 69.81
C GLU A 62 -47.17 8.55 68.45
N LEU A 63 -47.96 8.07 67.48
CA LEU A 63 -47.50 7.81 66.12
C LEU A 63 -46.93 9.06 65.44
N GLN A 64 -47.56 10.23 65.62
CA GLN A 64 -47.05 11.50 65.11
C GLN A 64 -45.71 11.87 65.76
N HIS A 65 -45.60 11.69 67.07
CA HIS A 65 -44.37 11.96 67.81
C HIS A 65 -43.21 11.06 67.37
N THR A 66 -43.46 9.76 67.19
CA THR A 66 -42.45 8.81 66.70
C THR A 66 -42.01 9.16 65.29
N LEU A 67 -42.95 9.49 64.38
CA LEU A 67 -42.61 9.82 63.00
C LEU A 67 -41.74 11.09 62.93
N LEU A 68 -42.01 12.09 63.78
CA LEU A 68 -41.22 13.31 63.84
C LEU A 68 -39.80 13.07 64.38
N GLN A 69 -39.62 12.09 65.27
CA GLN A 69 -38.29 11.70 65.78
C GLN A 69 -37.51 10.82 64.79
N ASP A 70 -38.18 9.94 64.06
CA ASP A 70 -37.56 9.01 63.08
C ASP A 70 -37.30 9.65 61.71
N ILE A 71 -37.63 10.93 61.53
CA ILE A 71 -37.14 11.73 60.40
C ILE A 71 -35.79 12.32 60.82
N PRO A 72 -34.64 11.71 60.45
CA PRO A 72 -33.35 12.36 60.67
C PRO A 72 -33.39 13.73 59.99
N GLY A 73 -33.21 14.79 60.79
CA GLY A 73 -33.22 16.17 60.35
C GLY A 73 -32.46 16.32 59.04
N GLY A 74 -33.14 16.84 58.02
CA GLY A 74 -32.72 16.81 56.63
C GLY A 74 -31.38 17.50 56.38
N ALA A 75 -30.27 16.78 56.55
CA ALA A 75 -29.10 16.99 55.72
C ALA A 75 -29.39 16.28 54.39
N LYS A 76 -30.08 16.97 53.47
CA LYS A 76 -30.03 16.61 52.06
C LYS A 76 -28.55 16.47 51.73
N ALA A 77 -28.07 15.24 51.51
CA ALA A 77 -26.71 15.05 51.03
C ALA A 77 -26.67 15.74 49.67
N GLN A 78 -26.17 16.98 49.65
CA GLN A 78 -26.03 17.77 48.44
C GLN A 78 -25.04 17.01 47.56
N GLN A 79 -25.56 16.14 46.69
CA GLN A 79 -24.78 15.55 45.63
C GLN A 79 -24.40 16.70 44.72
N ARG A 80 -23.20 17.26 44.92
CA ARG A 80 -22.65 18.27 44.02
C ARG A 80 -22.53 17.59 42.66
N PRO A 81 -23.30 17.98 41.63
CA PRO A 81 -23.10 17.41 40.31
C PRO A 81 -21.68 17.78 39.88
N LEU A 82 -20.89 16.77 39.49
CA LEU A 82 -19.56 17.06 38.92
C LEU A 82 -19.74 18.02 37.74
N ASN A 83 -19.07 19.16 37.83
CA ASN A 83 -19.16 20.19 36.80
C ASN A 83 -18.62 19.60 35.48
N ARG A 84 -19.47 19.52 34.45
CA ARG A 84 -19.11 18.97 33.13
C ARG A 84 -17.90 19.68 32.51
N TRP A 85 -17.63 20.92 32.91
CA TRP A 85 -16.43 21.67 32.53
C TRP A 85 -15.11 21.00 32.94
N PHE A 86 -15.11 20.12 33.95
CA PHE A 86 -13.93 19.36 34.34
C PHE A 86 -13.53 18.29 33.31
N LEU A 87 -14.43 17.90 32.41
CA LEU A 87 -14.17 16.91 31.36
C LEU A 87 -13.61 17.53 30.07
N LEU A 88 -13.76 18.85 29.89
CA LEU A 88 -13.27 19.58 28.71
C LEU A 88 -11.77 19.43 28.46
N PRO A 89 -10.87 19.51 29.47
CA PRO A 89 -9.44 19.32 29.25
C PRO A 89 -9.11 17.90 28.73
N GLY A 90 -9.80 16.88 29.22
CA GLY A 90 -9.61 15.49 28.78
C GLY A 90 -10.09 15.27 27.35
N VAL A 91 -11.25 15.84 26.99
CA VAL A 91 -11.77 15.80 25.61
C VAL A 91 -10.82 16.54 24.67
N LEU A 92 -10.35 17.73 25.05
CA LEU A 92 -9.41 18.52 24.25
C LEU A 92 -8.09 17.76 24.03
N LEU A 93 -7.55 17.16 25.09
CA LEU A 93 -6.33 16.36 25.01
C LEU A 93 -6.53 15.14 24.09
N LEU A 94 -7.67 14.46 24.18
CA LEU A 94 -7.99 13.32 23.31
C LEU A 94 -8.07 13.75 21.84
N VAL A 95 -8.70 14.89 21.54
CA VAL A 95 -8.76 15.44 20.18
C VAL A 95 -7.36 15.80 19.67
N ILE A 96 -6.53 16.45 20.49
CA ILE A 96 -5.15 16.81 20.13
C ILE A 96 -4.30 15.57 19.85
N VAL A 97 -4.37 14.55 20.73
CA VAL A 97 -3.63 13.29 20.55
C VAL A 97 -4.12 12.56 19.30
N SER A 98 -5.43 12.54 19.06
CA SER A 98 -6.02 11.91 17.85
C SER A 98 -5.56 12.62 16.57
N LEU A 99 -5.54 13.96 16.57
CA LEU A 99 -5.03 14.77 15.46
C LEU A 99 -3.53 14.56 15.25
N GLY A 100 -2.74 14.49 16.32
CA GLY A 100 -1.29 14.25 16.25
C GLY A 100 -0.95 12.86 15.71
N VAL A 101 -1.67 11.83 16.17
CA VAL A 101 -1.56 10.46 15.63
C VAL A 101 -2.02 10.44 14.17
N PHE A 102 -3.12 11.11 13.81
CA PHE A 102 -3.57 11.23 12.43
C PHE A 102 -2.51 11.90 11.56
N TRP A 103 -1.92 13.02 11.95
CA TRP A 103 -0.87 13.68 11.18
C TRP A 103 0.36 12.79 10.98
N LYS A 104 0.85 12.15 12.05
CA LYS A 104 2.04 11.28 12.00
C LYS A 104 1.81 10.00 11.20
N THR A 105 0.59 9.46 11.20
CA THR A 105 0.24 8.20 10.51
C THR A 105 -0.41 8.40 9.15
N SER A 106 -0.94 9.60 8.87
CA SER A 106 -1.55 9.90 7.58
C SER A 106 -0.47 9.86 6.52
N ALA A 107 -0.80 9.22 5.40
CA ALA A 107 0.07 9.18 4.24
C ALA A 107 0.19 10.54 3.53
N VAL A 108 -0.19 11.66 4.16
CA VAL A 108 -0.11 13.01 3.57
C VAL A 108 1.33 13.30 3.12
N ASN A 109 2.34 12.96 3.94
CA ASN A 109 3.74 13.10 3.55
C ASN A 109 4.11 12.20 2.36
N ARG A 110 3.57 10.98 2.28
CA ARG A 110 3.80 10.05 1.16
C ARG A 110 3.13 10.50 -0.14
N VAL A 111 1.96 11.12 -0.06
CA VAL A 111 1.27 11.71 -1.21
C VAL A 111 2.02 12.94 -1.71
N GLN A 112 2.54 13.78 -0.80
CA GLN A 112 3.36 14.93 -1.18
C GLN A 112 4.68 14.52 -1.84
N GLU A 113 5.36 13.51 -1.29
CA GLU A 113 6.58 12.95 -1.88
C GLU A 113 6.30 12.33 -3.26
N LEU A 114 5.22 11.56 -3.40
CA LEU A 114 4.81 11.01 -4.69
C LEU A 114 4.46 12.12 -5.71
N GLN A 115 3.77 13.18 -5.28
CA GLN A 115 3.47 14.33 -6.13
C GLN A 115 4.75 15.02 -6.62
N GLN A 116 5.76 15.16 -5.76
CA GLN A 116 7.06 15.71 -6.15
C GLN A 116 7.80 14.79 -7.12
N VAL A 117 7.79 13.48 -6.88
CA VAL A 117 8.40 12.49 -7.78
C VAL A 117 7.73 12.50 -9.16
N VAL A 118 6.41 12.54 -9.21
CA VAL A 118 5.65 12.65 -10.47
C VAL A 118 5.95 13.97 -11.19
N ALA A 119 6.09 15.08 -10.47
CA ALA A 119 6.43 16.38 -11.04
C ALA A 119 7.84 16.41 -11.65
N LEU A 120 8.80 15.68 -11.07
CA LEU A 120 10.18 15.58 -11.57
C LEU A 120 10.33 14.58 -12.73
N THR A 121 9.34 13.72 -12.96
CA THR A 121 9.40 12.65 -13.97
C THR A 121 9.70 13.16 -15.38
N PRO A 122 9.08 14.24 -15.88
CA PRO A 122 9.38 14.74 -17.24
C PRO A 122 10.83 15.24 -17.39
N GLU A 123 11.40 15.84 -16.35
CA GLU A 123 12.79 16.32 -16.37
C GLU A 123 13.78 15.15 -16.35
N LEU A 124 13.55 14.18 -15.45
CA LEU A 124 14.36 12.96 -15.37
C LEU A 124 14.26 12.15 -16.66
N MET A 125 13.07 12.07 -17.27
CA MET A 125 12.85 11.42 -18.57
C MET A 125 13.64 12.14 -19.68
N LYS A 126 13.54 13.46 -19.74
CA LYS A 126 14.29 14.25 -20.73
C LYS A 126 15.80 14.01 -20.60
N ARG A 127 16.32 13.97 -19.37
CA ARG A 127 17.73 13.68 -19.11
C ARG A 127 18.10 12.23 -19.46
N ALA A 128 17.21 11.28 -19.21
CA ALA A 128 17.42 9.87 -19.57
C ALA A 128 17.53 9.63 -21.09
N LEU A 129 16.86 10.47 -21.87
CA LEU A 129 16.82 10.39 -23.34
C LEU A 129 17.91 11.23 -24.03
N ASP A 130 18.63 12.07 -23.29
CA ASP A 130 19.68 12.92 -23.81
C ASP A 130 21.06 12.22 -23.70
N PRO A 131 21.70 11.88 -24.84
CA PRO A 131 23.00 11.20 -24.85
C PRO A 131 24.14 12.03 -24.25
N ASP A 132 24.02 13.36 -24.25
CA ASP A 132 25.06 14.30 -23.81
C ASP A 132 24.87 14.74 -22.35
N ALA A 133 23.75 14.35 -21.72
CA ALA A 133 23.46 14.71 -20.35
C ALA A 133 24.17 13.82 -19.32
N GLU A 134 24.29 14.33 -18.09
CA GLU A 134 24.85 13.56 -16.98
C GLU A 134 23.98 12.32 -16.67
N PRO A 135 24.59 11.13 -16.54
CA PRO A 135 23.84 9.90 -16.24
C PRO A 135 23.04 10.02 -14.95
N LEU A 136 21.84 9.44 -14.95
CA LEU A 136 21.00 9.37 -13.76
C LEU A 136 21.66 8.49 -12.69
N THR A 137 21.61 8.96 -11.44
CA THR A 137 21.93 8.13 -10.27
C THR A 137 20.87 7.05 -10.09
N ILE A 138 21.22 5.96 -9.38
CA ILE A 138 20.27 4.87 -9.11
C ILE A 138 19.01 5.35 -8.36
N GLU A 139 19.16 6.34 -7.47
CA GLU A 139 18.04 6.95 -6.77
C GLU A 139 17.10 7.69 -7.74
N GLU A 140 17.65 8.45 -8.68
CA GLU A 140 16.86 9.14 -9.69
C GLU A 140 16.21 8.16 -10.68
N VAL A 141 16.89 7.07 -11.04
CA VAL A 141 16.31 5.97 -11.83
C VAL A 141 15.12 5.36 -11.11
N ALA A 142 15.22 5.11 -9.80
CA ALA A 142 14.11 4.61 -9.00
C ALA A 142 12.94 5.60 -8.94
N ARG A 143 13.21 6.91 -8.77
CA ARG A 143 12.19 7.96 -8.81
C ARG A 143 11.51 8.06 -10.16
N LEU A 144 12.27 8.03 -11.25
CA LEU A 144 11.73 8.02 -12.62
C LEU A 144 10.82 6.80 -12.83
N GLY A 145 11.22 5.61 -12.38
CA GLY A 145 10.40 4.41 -12.44
C GLY A 145 9.09 4.51 -11.65
N LEU A 146 9.13 5.08 -10.45
CA LEU A 146 7.92 5.32 -9.64
C LEU A 146 6.97 6.31 -10.32
N GLY A 147 7.52 7.40 -10.86
CA GLY A 147 6.78 8.42 -11.60
C GLY A 147 6.11 7.85 -12.85
N LEU A 148 6.85 7.10 -13.66
CA LEU A 148 6.33 6.44 -14.85
C LEU A 148 5.23 5.44 -14.53
N ARG A 149 5.40 4.62 -13.49
CA ARG A 149 4.35 3.68 -13.08
C ARG A 149 3.05 4.40 -12.70
N SER A 150 3.17 5.51 -11.95
CA SER A 150 2.02 6.35 -11.59
C SER A 150 1.32 6.94 -12.82
N GLN A 151 2.08 7.42 -13.81
CA GLN A 151 1.53 7.91 -15.07
C GLN A 151 0.81 6.80 -15.84
N LEU A 152 1.44 5.63 -15.96
CA LEU A 152 0.93 4.45 -16.67
C LEU A 152 -0.33 3.85 -16.04
N GLU A 153 -0.60 4.09 -14.76
CA GLU A 153 -1.89 3.73 -14.14
C GLU A 153 -3.07 4.51 -14.74
N THR A 154 -2.82 5.71 -15.25
CA THR A 154 -3.85 6.59 -15.84
C THR A 154 -3.79 6.68 -17.36
N GLN A 155 -2.60 6.55 -17.94
CA GLN A 155 -2.32 6.68 -19.38
C GLN A 155 -1.47 5.49 -19.83
N SER A 156 -2.12 4.40 -20.23
CA SER A 156 -1.45 3.11 -20.46
C SER A 156 -1.21 2.78 -21.94
N ASP A 157 -1.45 3.73 -22.86
CA ASP A 157 -1.51 3.51 -24.30
C ASP A 157 -0.20 3.82 -25.04
N ASN A 158 0.76 4.49 -24.40
CA ASN A 158 2.05 4.79 -24.98
C ASN A 158 3.05 3.62 -24.84
N PRO A 159 3.44 2.93 -25.93
CA PRO A 159 4.40 1.83 -25.87
C PRO A 159 5.80 2.25 -25.38
N GLN A 160 6.21 3.50 -25.62
CA GLN A 160 7.53 3.99 -25.25
C GLN A 160 7.68 4.16 -23.73
N ASP A 161 6.60 4.54 -23.04
CA ASP A 161 6.62 4.70 -21.58
C ASP A 161 6.74 3.33 -20.89
N TRP A 162 6.05 2.31 -21.42
CA TRP A 162 6.21 0.91 -20.99
C TRP A 162 7.63 0.39 -21.26
N TRP A 163 8.19 0.70 -22.42
CA TRP A 163 9.56 0.31 -22.76
C TRP A 163 10.58 0.94 -21.82
N MET A 164 10.44 2.23 -21.52
CA MET A 164 11.30 2.94 -20.58
C MET A 164 11.17 2.34 -19.17
N LEU A 165 9.94 2.06 -18.72
CA LEU A 165 9.72 1.39 -17.44
C LEU A 165 10.42 0.02 -17.41
N GLY A 166 10.38 -0.74 -18.51
CA GLY A 166 11.09 -2.01 -18.65
C GLY A 166 12.60 -1.87 -18.48
N ARG A 167 13.20 -0.86 -19.11
CA ARG A 167 14.64 -0.57 -18.98
C ARG A 167 15.02 -0.16 -17.56
N ILE A 168 14.22 0.71 -16.93
CA ILE A 168 14.43 1.14 -15.54
C ILE A 168 14.34 -0.04 -14.59
N ALA A 169 13.32 -0.89 -14.74
CA ALA A 169 13.16 -2.09 -13.93
C ALA A 169 14.38 -3.02 -14.07
N GLY A 170 14.92 -3.18 -15.29
CA GLY A 170 16.15 -3.93 -15.54
C GLY A 170 17.36 -3.34 -14.79
N LEU A 171 17.56 -2.02 -14.84
CA LEU A 171 18.64 -1.33 -14.11
C LEU A 171 18.51 -1.49 -12.59
N LEU A 172 17.27 -1.59 -12.09
CA LEU A 172 16.97 -1.81 -10.67
C LEU A 172 16.96 -3.29 -10.28
N ASN A 173 17.43 -4.19 -11.16
CA ASN A 173 17.42 -5.64 -10.97
C ASN A 173 16.03 -6.23 -10.66
N ASN A 174 14.96 -5.59 -11.15
CA ASN A 174 13.59 -6.08 -11.02
C ASN A 174 13.16 -6.76 -12.33
N TYR A 175 13.56 -8.02 -12.47
CA TYR A 175 13.33 -8.81 -13.68
C TYR A 175 11.83 -8.94 -14.02
N ASP A 176 10.99 -9.29 -13.04
CA ASP A 176 9.55 -9.51 -13.28
C ASP A 176 8.86 -8.25 -13.80
N MET A 177 9.18 -7.09 -13.22
CA MET A 177 8.64 -5.82 -13.69
C MET A 177 9.16 -5.48 -15.08
N SER A 178 10.43 -5.76 -15.35
CA SER A 178 11.04 -5.52 -16.67
C SER A 178 10.33 -6.34 -17.75
N VAL A 179 10.14 -7.64 -17.54
CA VAL A 179 9.42 -8.53 -18.47
C VAL A 179 8.00 -8.06 -18.70
N GLN A 180 7.26 -7.71 -17.64
CA GLN A 180 5.87 -7.23 -17.76
C GLN A 180 5.78 -5.94 -18.58
N ALA A 181 6.69 -4.99 -18.33
CA ALA A 181 6.69 -3.70 -19.00
C ALA A 181 7.09 -3.83 -20.48
N PHE A 182 8.13 -4.61 -20.80
CA PHE A 182 8.49 -4.89 -22.20
C PHE A 182 7.40 -5.68 -22.94
N ALA A 183 6.76 -6.65 -22.28
CA ALA A 183 5.63 -7.37 -22.86
C ALA A 183 4.48 -6.42 -23.20
N LYS A 184 4.20 -5.43 -22.33
CA LYS A 184 3.19 -4.39 -22.59
C LYS A 184 3.58 -3.47 -23.74
N ALA A 185 4.82 -2.99 -23.78
CA ALA A 185 5.34 -2.20 -24.89
C ALA A 185 5.20 -2.95 -26.23
N PHE A 186 5.60 -4.22 -26.27
CA PHE A 186 5.49 -5.06 -27.47
C PHE A 186 4.05 -5.36 -27.85
N GLN A 187 3.14 -5.54 -26.89
CA GLN A 187 1.70 -5.70 -27.17
C GLN A 187 1.07 -4.45 -27.81
N LEU A 188 1.49 -3.27 -27.38
CA LEU A 188 0.98 -1.99 -27.86
C LEU A 188 1.51 -1.64 -29.26
N ASP A 189 2.76 -1.98 -29.56
CA ASP A 189 3.34 -1.79 -30.89
C ASP A 189 4.17 -3.02 -31.35
N PRO A 190 3.50 -4.08 -31.84
CA PRO A 190 4.18 -5.32 -32.23
C PRO A 190 5.05 -5.20 -33.49
N LYS A 191 4.89 -4.12 -34.26
CA LYS A 191 5.63 -3.89 -35.51
C LYS A 191 6.95 -3.17 -35.27
N ASN A 192 7.14 -2.62 -34.07
CA ASN A 192 8.36 -1.94 -33.71
C ASN A 192 9.47 -2.94 -33.38
N THR A 193 10.43 -3.04 -34.29
CA THR A 193 11.54 -3.99 -34.20
C THR A 193 12.46 -3.70 -33.01
N ASP A 194 12.58 -2.44 -32.59
CA ASP A 194 13.43 -2.08 -31.46
C ASP A 194 12.82 -2.53 -30.12
N LEU A 195 11.50 -2.36 -29.96
CA LEU A 195 10.77 -2.88 -28.80
C LEU A 195 10.82 -4.40 -28.72
N ALA A 196 10.59 -5.07 -29.86
CA ALA A 196 10.69 -6.51 -29.95
C ALA A 196 12.11 -7.01 -29.63
N LEU A 197 13.14 -6.30 -30.09
CA LEU A 197 14.54 -6.64 -29.86
C LEU A 197 14.91 -6.53 -28.38
N ASP A 198 14.57 -5.43 -27.71
CA ASP A 198 14.88 -5.26 -26.29
C ASP A 198 14.13 -6.28 -25.41
N TYR A 199 12.88 -6.60 -25.77
CA TYR A 199 12.13 -7.65 -25.09
C TYR A 199 12.78 -9.03 -25.28
N ALA A 200 13.16 -9.35 -26.52
CA ALA A 200 13.82 -10.62 -26.84
C ALA A 200 15.21 -10.74 -26.18
N ASP A 201 15.98 -9.65 -26.11
CA ASP A 201 17.27 -9.57 -25.41
C ASP A 201 17.10 -9.90 -23.93
N LEU A 202 16.14 -9.26 -23.25
CA LEU A 202 15.83 -9.53 -21.85
C LEU A 202 15.45 -11.00 -21.61
N LEU A 203 14.53 -11.54 -22.41
CA LEU A 203 14.09 -12.93 -22.29
C LEU A 203 15.23 -13.91 -22.54
N SER A 204 16.06 -13.66 -23.57
CA SER A 204 17.15 -14.57 -23.96
C SER A 204 18.21 -14.78 -22.87
N ARG A 205 18.37 -13.80 -21.97
CA ARG A 205 19.31 -13.81 -20.84
C ARG A 205 18.69 -14.34 -19.54
N SER A 206 17.40 -14.70 -19.56
CA SER A 206 16.71 -15.25 -18.40
C SER A 206 17.35 -16.55 -17.95
N THR A 207 17.30 -16.80 -16.64
CA THR A 207 17.62 -18.11 -16.07
C THR A 207 16.42 -19.07 -16.15
N ASP A 208 15.20 -18.58 -16.41
CA ASP A 208 14.04 -19.45 -16.73
C ASP A 208 14.21 -19.99 -18.16
N PRO A 209 14.28 -21.32 -18.34
CA PRO A 209 14.44 -21.93 -19.67
C PRO A 209 13.35 -21.55 -20.66
N ARG A 210 12.11 -21.31 -20.20
CA ARG A 210 10.98 -20.93 -21.06
C ARG A 210 11.16 -19.53 -21.62
N ASP A 211 11.59 -18.59 -20.77
CA ASP A 211 11.87 -17.22 -21.18
C ASP A 211 13.06 -17.20 -22.15
N SER A 212 14.15 -17.90 -21.82
CA SER A 212 15.32 -17.96 -22.69
C SER A 212 15.00 -18.57 -24.06
N GLN A 213 14.20 -19.65 -24.09
CA GLN A 213 13.72 -20.22 -25.34
C GLN A 213 12.88 -19.22 -26.13
N ARG A 214 11.91 -18.55 -25.48
CA ARG A 214 11.02 -17.59 -26.13
C ARG A 214 11.78 -16.39 -26.69
N GLY A 215 12.75 -15.86 -25.94
CA GLY A 215 13.64 -14.80 -26.41
C GLY A 215 14.44 -15.22 -27.65
N GLY A 216 14.99 -16.44 -27.64
CA GLY A 216 15.68 -17.00 -28.80
C GLY A 216 14.78 -17.16 -30.04
N GLU A 217 13.51 -17.55 -29.87
CA GLU A 217 12.53 -17.60 -30.96
C GLU A 217 12.27 -16.21 -31.54
N MET A 218 12.02 -15.22 -30.69
CA MET A 218 11.80 -13.84 -31.10
C MET A 218 13.00 -13.26 -31.86
N LEU A 219 14.23 -13.52 -31.41
CA LEU A 219 15.44 -13.09 -32.13
C LEU A 219 15.54 -13.70 -33.53
N ARG A 220 15.13 -14.97 -33.71
CA ARG A 220 15.08 -15.62 -35.04
C ARG A 220 13.98 -15.03 -35.93
N GLU A 221 12.82 -14.74 -35.37
CA GLU A 221 11.73 -14.05 -36.09
C GLU A 221 12.19 -12.67 -36.59
N LEU A 222 12.87 -11.89 -35.73
CA LEU A 222 13.45 -10.59 -36.11
C LEU A 222 14.52 -10.70 -37.20
N MET A 223 15.36 -11.74 -37.16
CA MET A 223 16.32 -11.99 -38.23
C MET A 223 15.62 -12.29 -39.57
N ASN A 224 14.53 -13.07 -39.54
CA ASN A 224 13.78 -13.47 -40.72
C ASN A 224 12.90 -12.36 -41.30
N SER A 225 12.51 -11.35 -40.52
CA SER A 225 11.72 -10.20 -40.98
C SER A 225 12.52 -9.19 -41.82
N GLY A 226 13.77 -9.48 -42.16
CA GLY A 226 14.65 -8.58 -42.92
C GLY A 226 15.35 -7.54 -42.06
N SER A 227 15.16 -7.56 -40.74
CA SER A 227 15.84 -6.70 -39.77
C SER A 227 17.24 -7.22 -39.46
N THR A 228 18.04 -7.48 -40.50
CA THR A 228 19.44 -7.91 -40.40
C THR A 228 20.26 -6.80 -39.72
N ASN A 229 20.23 -6.83 -38.39
CA ASN A 229 20.90 -5.89 -37.51
C ASN A 229 22.04 -6.64 -36.83
N VAL A 230 23.23 -6.04 -36.83
CA VAL A 230 24.41 -6.58 -36.14
C VAL A 230 24.10 -6.90 -34.67
N ARG A 231 23.19 -6.14 -34.03
CA ARG A 231 22.73 -6.40 -32.66
C ARG A 231 21.96 -7.72 -32.55
N VAL A 232 21.03 -8.01 -33.46
CA VAL A 232 20.28 -9.29 -33.48
C VAL A 232 21.24 -10.46 -33.67
N LEU A 233 22.16 -10.35 -34.64
CA LEU A 233 23.17 -11.39 -34.88
C LEU A 233 24.08 -11.61 -33.67
N SER A 234 24.48 -10.54 -32.98
CA SER A 234 25.28 -10.62 -31.76
C SER A 234 24.57 -11.42 -30.66
N LEU A 235 23.27 -11.16 -30.45
CA LEU A 235 22.47 -11.85 -29.44
C LEU A 235 22.23 -13.31 -29.81
N LEU A 236 21.91 -13.59 -31.06
CA LEU A 236 21.77 -14.96 -31.57
C LEU A 236 23.06 -15.75 -31.39
N ALA A 237 24.21 -15.16 -31.74
CA ALA A 237 25.49 -15.84 -31.62
C ALA A 237 25.84 -16.15 -30.17
N PHE A 238 25.63 -15.19 -29.26
CA PHE A 238 25.85 -15.39 -27.83
C PHE A 238 24.93 -16.47 -27.26
N ASN A 239 23.62 -16.39 -27.52
CA ASN A 239 22.65 -17.38 -27.05
C ASN A 239 22.93 -18.78 -27.61
N ALA A 240 23.33 -18.89 -28.87
CA ALA A 240 23.73 -20.15 -29.49
C ALA A 240 24.98 -20.75 -28.84
N TYR A 241 25.98 -19.93 -28.54
CA TYR A 241 27.21 -20.37 -27.90
C TYR A 241 26.95 -20.91 -26.48
N GLU A 242 26.18 -20.17 -25.67
CA GLU A 242 25.79 -20.58 -24.31
C GLU A 242 24.99 -21.88 -24.33
N ALA A 243 24.12 -22.07 -25.33
CA ALA A 243 23.37 -23.30 -25.53
C ALA A 243 24.17 -24.43 -26.20
N GLN A 244 25.50 -24.29 -26.32
CA GLN A 244 26.41 -25.25 -26.97
C GLN A 244 26.09 -25.57 -28.44
N ARG A 245 25.29 -24.72 -29.10
CA ARG A 245 25.03 -24.75 -30.54
C ARG A 245 26.14 -24.00 -31.26
N TYR A 246 27.36 -24.52 -31.16
CA TYR A 246 28.56 -23.81 -31.60
C TYR A 246 28.55 -23.48 -33.10
N GLN A 247 27.94 -24.33 -33.94
CA GLN A 247 27.82 -24.06 -35.37
C GLN A 247 26.96 -22.82 -35.64
N ASP A 248 25.77 -22.73 -35.03
CA ASP A 248 24.88 -21.56 -35.15
C ASP A 248 25.59 -20.26 -34.70
N ALA A 249 26.38 -20.35 -33.62
CA ALA A 249 27.16 -19.21 -33.12
C ALA A 249 28.22 -18.75 -34.13
N ILE A 250 28.95 -19.70 -34.73
CA ILE A 250 29.95 -19.43 -35.78
C ILE A 250 29.29 -18.76 -36.98
N ASP A 251 28.16 -19.27 -37.45
CA ASP A 251 27.47 -18.75 -38.63
C ASP A 251 26.98 -17.31 -38.41
N ALA A 252 26.39 -17.03 -37.24
CA ALA A 252 25.95 -15.69 -36.87
C ALA A 252 27.13 -14.69 -36.77
N TRP A 253 28.23 -15.05 -36.10
CA TRP A 253 29.42 -14.20 -36.03
C TRP A 253 30.09 -13.97 -37.39
N GLN A 254 30.13 -14.98 -38.26
CA GLN A 254 30.63 -14.81 -39.62
C GLN A 254 29.76 -13.86 -40.44
N MET A 255 28.43 -13.92 -40.26
CA MET A 255 27.51 -12.95 -40.88
C MET A 255 27.79 -11.53 -40.37
N MET A 256 28.06 -11.35 -39.07
CA MET A 256 28.45 -10.06 -38.51
C MET A 256 29.74 -9.52 -39.16
N LEU A 257 30.76 -10.37 -39.33
CA LEU A 257 32.03 -9.97 -39.97
C LEU A 257 31.87 -9.56 -41.44
N LYS A 258 30.84 -10.06 -42.13
CA LYS A 258 30.49 -9.62 -43.49
C LYS A 258 29.82 -8.25 -43.52
N LEU A 259 29.06 -7.90 -42.47
CA LEU A 259 28.31 -6.65 -42.37
C LEU A 259 29.13 -5.49 -41.79
N LEU A 260 30.10 -5.79 -40.93
CA LEU A 260 30.90 -4.77 -40.25
C LEU A 260 31.94 -4.13 -41.20
N PRO A 261 32.17 -2.81 -41.15
CA PRO A 261 33.26 -2.14 -41.86
C PRO A 261 34.62 -2.73 -41.49
N GLN A 262 35.58 -2.77 -42.40
CA GLN A 262 36.90 -3.41 -42.16
C GLN A 262 37.68 -2.81 -40.97
N ASN A 263 37.49 -1.52 -40.68
CA ASN A 263 38.13 -0.79 -39.58
C ASN A 263 37.34 -0.81 -38.28
N ASP A 264 36.22 -1.54 -38.19
CA ASP A 264 35.42 -1.62 -36.96
C ASP A 264 36.17 -2.39 -35.87
N THR A 265 36.31 -1.78 -34.70
CA THR A 265 37.07 -2.32 -33.55
C THR A 265 36.49 -3.62 -33.01
N ARG A 266 35.19 -3.88 -33.24
CA ARG A 266 34.51 -5.10 -32.77
C ARG A 266 34.92 -6.35 -33.54
N ARG A 267 35.46 -6.22 -34.76
CA ARG A 267 35.85 -7.36 -35.61
C ARG A 267 36.82 -8.30 -34.91
N ALA A 268 37.85 -7.76 -34.26
CA ALA A 268 38.87 -8.55 -33.57
C ALA A 268 38.29 -9.42 -32.45
N VAL A 269 37.25 -8.92 -31.75
CA VAL A 269 36.56 -9.70 -30.71
C VAL A 269 35.74 -10.82 -31.35
N ILE A 270 34.99 -10.52 -32.41
CA ILE A 270 34.15 -11.49 -33.12
C ILE A 270 35.00 -12.61 -33.75
N GLU A 271 36.13 -12.28 -34.36
CA GLU A 271 37.08 -13.26 -34.90
C GLU A 271 37.61 -14.22 -33.82
N ARG A 272 37.92 -13.68 -32.63
CA ARG A 272 38.32 -14.50 -31.48
C ARG A 272 37.19 -15.42 -31.01
N SER A 273 35.96 -14.90 -30.93
CA SER A 273 34.77 -15.69 -30.57
C SER A 273 34.52 -16.83 -31.57
N VAL A 274 34.66 -16.58 -32.88
CA VAL A 274 34.61 -17.63 -33.92
C VAL A 274 35.68 -18.70 -33.69
N GLY A 275 36.92 -18.29 -33.38
CA GLY A 275 38.00 -19.22 -33.06
C GLY A 275 37.68 -20.12 -31.85
N GLN A 276 37.16 -19.51 -30.78
CA GLN A 276 36.76 -20.23 -29.56
C GLN A 276 35.62 -21.23 -29.84
N ALA A 277 34.57 -20.83 -30.55
CA ALA A 277 33.49 -21.77 -30.89
C ALA A 277 33.93 -22.90 -31.81
N LYS A 278 34.85 -22.65 -32.75
CA LYS A 278 35.42 -23.73 -33.58
C LYS A 278 36.19 -24.75 -32.73
N ALA A 279 36.94 -24.28 -31.73
CA ALA A 279 37.63 -25.16 -30.79
C ALA A 279 36.64 -25.99 -29.97
N SER A 280 35.61 -25.34 -29.40
CA SER A 280 34.55 -26.01 -28.64
C SER A 280 33.76 -27.03 -29.46
N LEU A 281 33.41 -26.69 -30.71
CA LEU A 281 32.75 -27.60 -31.66
C LEU A 281 33.61 -28.83 -31.95
N SER A 282 34.93 -28.64 -32.13
CA SER A 282 35.86 -29.75 -32.36
C SER A 282 35.95 -30.67 -31.14
N VAL A 283 36.02 -30.11 -29.93
CA VAL A 283 36.00 -30.89 -28.67
C VAL A 283 34.69 -31.67 -28.53
N GLN A 284 33.55 -31.03 -28.77
CA GLN A 284 32.24 -31.67 -28.71
C GLN A 284 32.13 -32.85 -29.69
N ALA A 285 32.66 -32.70 -30.91
CA ALA A 285 32.69 -33.77 -31.92
C ALA A 285 33.58 -34.96 -31.52
N THR A 286 34.62 -34.73 -30.70
CA THR A 286 35.48 -35.80 -30.18
C THR A 286 34.92 -36.50 -28.95
N THR A 287 34.15 -35.80 -28.11
CA THR A 287 33.56 -36.37 -26.87
C THR A 287 32.22 -37.06 -27.12
N GLY A 288 31.52 -36.70 -28.21
CA GLY A 288 30.25 -37.33 -28.61
C GLY A 288 30.38 -38.63 -29.42
N LYS A 289 31.60 -39.13 -29.64
CA LYS A 289 31.89 -40.44 -30.26
C LYS A 289 32.29 -41.44 -29.19
#